data_AF-A0A9P1MEJ0-F1
#
_entry.id   AF-A0A9P1MEJ0-F1
#
_cell.length_a   1.000
_cell.length_b   1.000
_cell.length_c   1.000
_cell.angle_alpha   90.00
_cell.angle_beta   90.00
_cell.angle_gamma   90.00
#
_symmetry.space_group_name_H-M   'P 1'
#
loop_
_entity.id
_entity.type
_entity.pdbx_description
1 polymer ?
#
loop_
_entity_poly.entity_id
_entity_poly.type
_entity_poly.pdbx_seq_one_letter_code
_entity_poly.pdbx_strand_id
1 'polypeptide(L)' 'MDPWWSFAVEAQAIDRVHRMGQEGEVKVYRFIVQDSVEERMLKVQDRKKFIASSLGMMSDEEKRHQRIEDIKDLLS' A
#
# COMPACT_ATOMS: atom_id res chain seq x y z
N MET A 1 -8.44 12.95 0.68
CA MET A 1 -8.64 11.71 -0.10
C MET A 1 -7.60 10.79 0.44
N ASP A 2 -8.05 9.90 1.30
CA ASP A 2 -7.20 9.30 2.30
C ASP A 2 -6.57 8.03 1.70
N PRO A 3 -5.33 7.69 2.10
CA PRO A 3 -4.67 6.51 1.57
C PRO A 3 -5.55 5.29 1.83
N TRP A 4 -5.77 4.48 0.79
CA TRP A 4 -6.60 3.29 0.90
C TRP A 4 -5.74 2.10 1.32
N TRP A 5 -6.28 1.20 2.16
CA TRP A 5 -5.56 0.02 2.68
C TRP A 5 -4.99 -0.92 1.60
N SER A 6 -5.55 -0.88 0.40
CA SER A 6 -5.14 -1.72 -0.74
C SER A 6 -4.46 -0.88 -1.81
N PHE A 7 -3.14 -1.05 -1.93
CA PHE A 7 -2.32 -0.45 -3.00
C PHE A 7 -2.87 -0.75 -4.40
N ALA A 8 -3.43 -1.95 -4.62
CA ALA A 8 -3.93 -2.37 -5.93
C ALA A 8 -5.10 -1.50 -6.42
N VAL A 9 -5.95 -1.02 -5.51
CA VAL A 9 -7.09 -0.16 -5.85
C VAL A 9 -6.61 1.21 -6.31
N GLU A 10 -5.60 1.76 -5.64
CA GLU A 10 -5.01 3.05 -6.01
C GLU A 10 -4.22 2.93 -7.33
N ALA A 11 -3.42 1.88 -7.49
CA ALA A 11 -2.72 1.60 -8.73
C ALA A 11 -3.69 1.48 -9.92
N GLN A 12 -4.81 0.77 -9.74
CA GLN A 12 -5.86 0.68 -10.77
C GLN A 12 -6.48 2.04 -11.11
N ALA A 13 -6.65 2.92 -10.12
CA ALA A 13 -7.14 4.27 -10.35
C ALA A 13 -6.13 5.13 -11.13
N ILE A 14 -4.83 5.00 -10.82
CA ILE A 14 -3.75 5.70 -11.53
C ILE A 14 -3.62 5.18 -12.98
N ASP A 15 -3.73 3.86 -13.18
CA ASP A 15 -3.65 3.21 -14.49
C ASP A 15 -4.79 3.65 -15.42
N ARG A 16 -5.97 3.98 -14.87
CA ARG A 16 -7.08 4.56 -15.66
C ARG A 16 -6.71 5.91 -16.26
N VAL A 17 -5.85 6.68 -15.59
CA VAL A 17 -5.41 8.00 -16.04
C VAL A 17 -4.17 7.88 -16.94
N HIS A 18 -3.28 6.92 -16.71
CA HIS A 18 -2.09 6.68 -17.56
C HIS A 18 -2.38 5.85 -18.82
N ARG A 19 -3.58 5.97 -19.40
CA ARG A 19 -4.00 5.10 -20.51
C ARG A 19 -3.34 5.49 -21.83
N MET A 20 -3.15 4.51 -22.72
CA MET A 20 -2.62 4.73 -24.06
C MET A 20 -3.47 5.76 -24.83
N GLY A 21 -2.80 6.75 -25.43
CA GLY A 21 -3.42 7.90 -26.10
C GLY A 21 -3.44 9.19 -25.27
N GLN A 22 -2.89 9.17 -24.06
CA GLN A 22 -2.71 10.37 -23.24
C GLN A 22 -1.51 11.19 -23.73
N GLU A 23 -1.73 12.43 -24.16
CA GLU A 23 -0.67 13.34 -24.64
C GLU A 23 -0.13 14.27 -23.53
N GLY A 24 -0.87 14.40 -22.42
CA GLY A 24 -0.51 15.25 -21.30
C GLY A 24 0.27 14.51 -20.20
N GLU A 25 1.19 15.22 -19.56
CA GLU A 25 1.91 14.72 -18.38
C GLU A 25 0.94 14.48 -17.21
N VAL A 26 0.92 13.25 -16.68
CA VAL A 26 0.08 12.90 -15.52
C VAL A 26 0.90 13.00 -14.24
N LYS A 27 0.44 13.81 -13.29
CA LYS A 27 1.04 13.96 -11.96
C LYS A 27 0.09 13.42 -10.90
N VAL A 28 0.59 12.50 -10.08
CA VAL A 28 -0.17 11.92 -8.97
C VAL A 28 0.38 12.51 -7.67
N TYR A 29 -0.48 13.17 -6.90
CA TYR A 29 -0.13 13.73 -5.60
C TYR A 29 -0.86 12.95 -4.52
N ARG A 30 -0.09 12.46 -3.54
CA ARG A 30 -0.63 11.83 -2.34
C ARG A 30 -0.42 12.79 -1.17
N PHE A 31 -1.51 13.17 -0.53
CA PHE A 31 -1.48 13.94 0.72
C PHE A 31 -1.42 12.95 1.88
N ILE A 32 -0.41 13.11 2.74
CA ILE A 32 -0.17 12.23 3.89
C ILE A 32 0.06 13.13 5.09
N VAL A 33 -0.67 12.90 6.17
CA VAL A 33 -0.43 13.61 7.42
C VAL A 33 0.78 13.01 8.13
N GLN A 34 1.76 13.86 8.48
CA GLN A 34 2.94 13.46 9.24
C GLN A 34 2.56 12.96 10.64
N ASP A 35 3.32 11.99 11.17
CA ASP A 35 3.10 11.40 12.49
C ASP A 35 1.69 10.81 12.69
N SER A 36 1.07 10.35 11.60
CA SER A 36 -0.29 9.81 11.60
C SER A 36 -0.35 8.34 11.22
N VAL A 37 -1.52 7.74 11.43
CA VAL A 37 -1.83 6.37 11.02
C VAL A 37 -1.65 6.18 9.50
N GLU A 38 -1.83 7.24 8.70
CA GLU A 38 -1.67 7.20 7.24
C GLU A 38 -0.23 6.90 6.82
N GLU A 39 0.75 7.51 7.49
CA GLU A 39 2.16 7.28 7.22
C GLU A 39 2.59 5.86 7.60
N ARG A 40 2.10 5.37 8.75
CA ARG A 40 2.34 4.00 9.21
C ARG A 40 1.70 2.98 8.27
N MET A 41 0.52 3.27 7.76
CA MET A 41 -0.16 2.42 6.81
C MET A 41 0.60 2.29 5.49
N LEU A 42 1.26 3.35 5.01
CA LEU A 42 2.13 3.26 3.83
C LEU A 42 3.33 2.34 4.05
N LYS A 43 3.94 2.39 5.25
CA LYS A 43 5.04 1.49 5.62
C LYS A 43 4.58 0.02 5.62
N VAL A 44 3.40 -0.26 6.16
CA VAL A 44 2.80 -1.61 6.14
C VAL A 44 2.49 -2.08 4.72
N GLN A 45 2.00 -1.20 3.85
CA GLN A 45 1.73 -1.52 2.45
C GLN A 45 3.00 -1.88 1.68
N ASP A 46 4.10 -1.14 1.88
CA ASP A 46 5.37 -1.40 1.22
C ASP A 46 5.97 -2.74 1.69
N ARG A 47 5.90 -3.02 3.00
CA ARG A 47 6.27 -4.33 3.57
C ARG A 47 5.45 -5.47 2.95
N LYS A 48 4.13 -5.30 2.80
CA LYS A 48 3.27 -6.30 2.12
C LYS A 48 3.61 -6.49 0.65
N LYS A 49 3.93 -5.42 -0.08
CA LYS A 49 4.32 -5.49 -1.49
C LYS A 49 5.64 -6.23 -1.66
N PHE A 50 6.62 -5.96 -0.79
CA PHE A 50 7.89 -6.67 -0.75
C PHE A 50 7.68 -8.17 -0.53
N ILE A 51 6.90 -8.55 0.49
CA ILE A 51 6.59 -9.96 0.79
C ILE A 51 5.83 -10.62 -0.38
N ALA A 52 4.89 -9.93 -1.01
CA ALA A 52 4.16 -10.46 -2.17
C ALA A 52 5.08 -10.68 -3.39
N SER A 53 6.09 -9.82 -3.57
CA SER A 53 7.09 -9.97 -4.63
C SER A 53 8.13 -11.05 -4.33
N SER A 54 8.48 -11.24 -3.06
CA SER A 54 9.31 -12.34 -2.56
C SER A 54 8.48 -13.61 -2.44
N LEU A 55 8.17 -14.22 -3.58
CA LEU A 55 7.54 -15.54 -3.77
C LEU A 55 7.21 -16.34 -2.48
N GLY A 56 5.98 -16.17 -1.98
CA GLY A 56 5.06 -17.26 -1.64
C GLY A 56 5.44 -18.34 -0.60
N MET A 57 6.48 -18.19 0.22
CA MET A 57 6.90 -19.22 1.19
C MET A 57 6.61 -18.88 2.65
N MET A 58 5.48 -18.23 2.95
CA MET A 58 5.03 -18.07 4.35
C MET A 58 3.92 -19.06 4.66
N SER A 59 4.12 -19.86 5.70
CA SER A 59 3.09 -20.69 6.32
C SER A 59 1.93 -19.82 6.84
N ASP A 60 0.75 -20.41 6.99
CA ASP A 60 -0.42 -19.67 7.45
C ASP A 60 -0.29 -19.16 8.90
N GLU A 61 0.61 -19.76 9.68
CA GLU A 61 0.99 -19.30 11.00
C GLU A 61 1.81 -18.01 10.94
N GLU A 62 2.84 -17.96 10.08
CA GLU A 62 3.65 -16.75 9.86
C GLU A 62 2.79 -15.60 9.31
N LYS A 63 1.84 -15.88 8.41
CA LYS A 63 0.86 -14.88 7.94
C LYS A 63 -0.03 -14.33 9.05
N ARG A 64 -0.40 -15.17 10.04
CA ARG A 64 -1.18 -14.71 11.20
C ARG A 64 -0.33 -13.84 12.13
N HIS A 65 0.91 -14.25 12.40
CA HIS A 65 1.83 -13.48 13.22
C HIS A 65 2.08 -12.10 12.62
N GLN A 66 2.36 -12.05 11.31
CA GLN A 66 2.58 -10.79 10.59
C GLN A 66 1.36 -9.88 10.61
N ARG A 67 0.14 -10.42 10.48
CA ARG A 67 -1.10 -9.63 10.59
C ARG A 67 -1.27 -8.99 11.96
N ILE A 68 -0.94 -9.70 13.03
CA ILE A 68 -1.05 -9.18 14.39
C ILE A 68 0.00 -8.09 14.62
N GLU A 69 1.21 -8.29 14.10
CA GLU A 69 2.27 -7.29 14.14
C GLU A 69 1.90 -6.03 13.35
N ASP A 70 1.38 -6.17 12.12
CA ASP A 70 0.87 -5.06 11.31
C ASP A 70 -0.17 -4.24 12.10
N ILE A 71 -1.12 -4.89 12.77
CA ILE A 71 -2.17 -4.21 13.54
C ILE A 71 -1.57 -3.46 14.75
N LYS A 72 -0.57 -4.03 15.42
CA LYS A 72 0.12 -3.36 16.52
C LYS A 72 0.89 -2.13 16.05
N ASP A 73 1.59 -2.23 14.93
CA ASP A 73 2.35 -1.12 14.32
C ASP A 73 1.42 0.05 13.91
N LEU A 74 0.18 -0.25 13.55
CA LEU A 74 -0.81 0.77 13.17
C LEU A 74 -1.40 1.49 14.37
N LEU A 75 -1.59 0.78 15.49
CA LEU A 75 -2.26 1.27 16.70
C LEU A 75 -1.31 1.83 17.77
N SER A 76 -0.01 1.62 17.62
CA SER A 76 1.05 2.10 18.52
C SER A 76 1.70 3.37 17.97
#